data_AF-A0A8K2A1B3-F1
#
_entry.id   AF-A0A8K2A1B3-F1
#
_cell.length_a   1.000
_cell.length_b   1.000
_cell.length_c   1.000
_cell.angle_alpha   90.00
_cell.angle_beta   90.00
_cell.angle_gamma   90.00
#
_symmetry.space_group_name_H-M   'P 1'
#
loop_
_entity.id
_entity.type
_entity.pdbx_description
1 polymer ?
#
loop_
_entity_poly.entity_id
_entity_poly.type
_entity_poly.pdbx_seq_one_letter_code
_entity_poly.pdbx_strand_id
1 'polypeptide(L)'
;MSAFVGTQTVADAAALTAQLEPFQTEGSWLFLKWPHQVSGFCQALPPEFPSPEGQLLTPQLELRWKPQGQGYSLLLLSIAGAVPEFEPVGQTWLTQDHSAFLYPETETRFPRGLRYQALKLGQRYFLDAQTATVHFAALSVR
;
A
#
# COMPACT_ATOMS: atom_id res chain seq x y z
N MET A 1 -5.77 4.17 18.41
CA MET A 1 -5.24 4.19 17.03
C MET A 1 -5.84 5.38 16.33
N SER A 2 -5.04 6.20 15.65
CA SER A 2 -5.52 7.39 14.94
C SER A 2 -5.40 7.12 13.44
N ALA A 3 -6.53 7.07 12.75
CA ALA A 3 -6.55 6.83 11.32
C ALA A 3 -6.12 8.09 10.57
N PHE A 4 -5.25 7.91 9.60
CA PHE A 4 -4.66 8.97 8.80
C PHE A 4 -4.64 8.56 7.33
N VAL A 5 -5.11 9.45 6.48
CA VAL A 5 -4.95 9.36 5.03
C VAL A 5 -4.15 10.57 4.60
N GLY A 6 -3.07 10.36 3.86
CA GLY A 6 -2.21 11.45 3.42
C GLY A 6 -1.69 11.25 2.01
N THR A 7 -1.37 12.34 1.33
CA THR A 7 -0.78 12.34 -0.01
C THR A 7 0.53 13.10 -0.05
N GLN A 8 1.40 12.68 -0.95
CA GLN A 8 2.66 13.36 -1.22
C GLN A 8 3.00 13.20 -2.71
N THR A 9 3.78 14.10 -3.26
CA THR A 9 4.41 13.91 -4.58
C THR A 9 5.92 13.93 -4.45
N VAL A 10 6.60 13.02 -5.15
CA VAL A 10 8.06 12.97 -5.23
C VAL A 10 8.52 13.12 -6.66
N ALA A 11 9.70 13.71 -6.87
CA ALA A 11 10.17 14.10 -8.18
C ALA A 11 10.63 12.92 -9.06
N ASP A 12 11.20 11.87 -8.46
CA ASP A 12 11.85 10.79 -9.20
C ASP A 12 11.91 9.47 -8.40
N ALA A 13 12.52 8.47 -9.02
CA ALA A 13 12.75 7.14 -8.48
C ALA A 13 13.60 7.10 -7.20
N ALA A 14 14.62 7.96 -7.10
CA ALA A 14 15.50 8.01 -5.95
C ALA A 14 14.76 8.59 -4.74
N ALA A 15 14.00 9.66 -4.97
CA ALA A 15 13.13 10.27 -3.96
C ALA A 15 12.02 9.30 -3.51
N LEU A 16 11.45 8.51 -4.43
CA LEU A 16 10.50 7.44 -4.07
C LEU A 16 11.17 6.41 -3.16
N THR A 17 12.35 5.90 -3.53
CA THR A 17 13.09 4.92 -2.70
C THR A 17 13.34 5.46 -1.29
N ALA A 18 13.81 6.70 -1.19
CA ALA A 18 14.07 7.37 0.08
C ALA A 18 12.79 7.53 0.92
N GLN A 19 11.63 7.76 0.29
CA GLN A 19 10.34 7.81 1.00
C GLN A 19 9.85 6.43 1.47
N LEU A 20 10.21 5.34 0.79
CA LEU A 20 9.81 3.99 1.21
C LEU A 20 10.65 3.47 2.39
N GLU A 21 11.91 3.88 2.49
CA GLU A 21 12.89 3.36 3.46
C GLU A 21 12.40 3.41 4.93
N PRO A 22 11.82 4.50 5.45
CA PRO A 22 11.34 4.57 6.83
C PRO A 22 10.20 3.58 7.14
N PHE A 23 9.47 3.13 6.11
CA PHE A 23 8.34 2.22 6.26
C PHE A 23 8.72 0.74 6.05
N GLN A 24 9.91 0.47 5.51
CA GLN A 24 10.43 -0.88 5.33
C GLN A 24 10.93 -1.44 6.67
N THR A 25 10.07 -2.19 7.32
CA THR A 25 10.35 -2.90 8.57
C THR A 25 10.38 -4.42 8.35
N GLU A 26 10.78 -5.20 9.35
CA GLU A 26 10.85 -6.68 9.26
C GLU A 26 9.50 -7.33 8.87
N GLY A 27 8.37 -6.68 9.20
CA GLY A 27 7.02 -7.12 8.84
C GLY A 27 6.47 -6.46 7.57
N SER A 28 7.28 -5.71 6.83
CA SER A 28 6.83 -5.02 5.62
C SER A 28 6.86 -5.93 4.40
N TRP A 29 5.89 -5.72 3.52
CA TRP A 29 5.75 -6.42 2.25
C TRP A 29 5.52 -5.43 1.13
N LEU A 30 6.16 -5.68 0.01
CA LEU A 30 6.03 -4.93 -1.22
C LEU A 30 5.20 -5.73 -2.22
N PHE A 31 4.39 -5.03 -2.99
CA PHE A 31 3.69 -5.58 -4.13
C PHE A 31 3.80 -4.59 -5.29
N LEU A 32 4.55 -4.98 -6.32
CA LEU A 32 5.00 -4.12 -7.39
C LEU A 32 4.27 -4.48 -8.68
N LYS A 33 3.92 -3.46 -9.47
CA LYS A 33 3.08 -3.58 -10.66
C LYS A 33 3.75 -2.91 -11.86
N TRP A 34 3.85 -3.68 -12.95
CA TRP A 34 4.20 -3.21 -14.28
C TRP A 34 3.04 -3.51 -15.25
N PRO A 35 2.98 -2.86 -16.42
CA PRO A 35 1.92 -3.12 -17.39
C PRO A 35 1.80 -4.59 -17.83
N HIS A 36 2.89 -5.36 -17.74
CA HIS A 36 2.97 -6.74 -18.23
C HIS A 36 3.12 -7.79 -17.12
N GLN A 37 3.32 -7.39 -15.85
CA GLN A 37 3.55 -8.31 -14.75
C GLN A 37 3.35 -7.67 -13.38
N VAL A 38 3.27 -8.52 -12.36
CA VAL A 38 3.35 -8.12 -10.95
C VAL A 38 4.41 -8.95 -10.25
N SER A 39 5.03 -8.41 -9.19
CA SER A 39 6.07 -9.13 -8.43
C SER A 39 5.52 -10.29 -7.60
N GLY A 40 4.21 -10.28 -7.29
CA GLY A 40 3.71 -10.97 -6.10
C GLY A 40 4.11 -10.21 -4.82
N PHE A 41 3.98 -10.86 -3.67
CA PHE A 41 4.38 -10.26 -2.39
C PHE A 41 5.85 -10.57 -2.10
N CYS A 42 6.67 -9.54 -1.91
CA CYS A 42 8.11 -9.67 -1.62
C CYS A 42 8.53 -8.76 -0.45
N GLN A 43 9.49 -9.18 0.36
CA GLN A 43 9.96 -8.39 1.51
C GLN A 43 11.13 -7.45 1.16
N ALA A 44 11.81 -7.70 0.05
CA ALA A 44 12.90 -6.87 -0.45
C ALA A 44 12.51 -6.20 -1.77
N LEU A 45 13.05 -5.00 -2.00
CA LEU A 45 12.97 -4.34 -3.30
C LEU A 45 13.73 -5.17 -4.34
N PRO A 46 13.09 -5.60 -5.44
CA PRO A 46 13.78 -6.32 -6.50
C PRO A 46 14.69 -5.38 -7.29
N PRO A 47 15.66 -5.93 -8.05
CA PRO A 47 16.58 -5.13 -8.88
C PRO A 47 15.89 -4.23 -9.91
N GLU A 48 14.67 -4.60 -10.34
CA GLU A 48 13.88 -3.89 -11.35
C GLU A 48 13.09 -2.70 -10.78
N PHE A 49 13.45 -2.21 -9.60
CA PHE A 49 12.81 -1.07 -8.92
C PHE A 49 13.32 0.29 -9.45
N PRO A 50 12.46 1.34 -9.55
CA PRO A 50 11.04 1.36 -9.20
C PRO A 50 10.14 0.73 -10.25
N SER A 51 9.14 -0.01 -9.78
CA SER A 51 7.97 -0.31 -10.60
C SER A 51 7.15 0.96 -10.81
N PRO A 52 6.49 1.14 -11.97
CA PRO A 52 5.64 2.30 -12.22
C PRO A 52 4.60 2.51 -11.10
N GLU A 53 3.96 1.43 -10.67
CA GLU A 53 3.04 1.44 -9.54
C GLU A 53 3.43 0.36 -8.53
N GLY A 54 3.03 0.56 -7.28
CA GLY A 54 3.17 -0.46 -6.28
C GLY A 54 2.61 -0.03 -4.94
N GLN A 55 2.78 -0.92 -3.97
CA GLN A 55 2.34 -0.71 -2.61
C GLN A 55 3.31 -1.36 -1.63
N LEU A 56 3.55 -0.68 -0.51
CA LEU A 56 4.20 -1.19 0.67
C LEU A 56 3.14 -1.40 1.75
N LEU A 57 3.15 -2.56 2.39
CA LEU A 57 2.15 -3.03 3.33
C LEU A 57 2.83 -3.38 4.64
N THR A 58 2.25 -2.92 5.74
CA THR A 58 2.57 -3.37 7.10
C THR A 58 1.27 -3.66 7.84
N PRO A 59 1.31 -4.16 9.09
CA PRO A 59 0.09 -4.25 9.90
C PRO A 59 -0.59 -2.90 10.16
N GLN A 60 0.19 -1.81 10.19
CA GLN A 60 -0.25 -0.48 10.58
C GLN A 60 -0.55 0.46 9.41
N LEU A 61 0.03 0.22 8.23
CA LEU A 61 -0.18 1.10 7.09
C LEU A 61 -0.08 0.40 5.74
N GLU A 62 -0.63 1.07 4.75
CA GLU A 62 -0.33 0.85 3.35
C GLU A 62 0.13 2.17 2.72
N LEU A 63 1.22 2.11 1.97
CA LEU A 63 1.72 3.22 1.17
C LEU A 63 1.69 2.80 -0.30
N ARG A 64 0.94 3.52 -1.13
CA ARG A 64 0.82 3.28 -2.57
C ARG A 64 1.54 4.34 -3.36
N TRP A 65 2.09 3.98 -4.51
CA TRP A 65 2.60 4.95 -5.47
C TRP A 65 2.13 4.65 -6.90
N LYS A 66 2.10 5.70 -7.71
CA LYS A 66 1.86 5.65 -9.16
C LYS A 66 2.56 6.82 -9.86
N PRO A 67 2.81 6.75 -11.18
CA PRO A 67 3.42 7.85 -11.91
C PRO A 67 2.49 9.07 -11.94
N GLN A 68 3.06 10.27 -11.78
CA GLN A 68 2.36 11.55 -11.91
C GLN A 68 3.30 12.60 -12.52
N GLY A 69 3.03 13.00 -13.76
CA GLY A 69 3.92 13.90 -14.48
C GLY A 69 5.31 13.28 -14.67
N GLN A 70 6.35 13.98 -14.21
CA GLN A 70 7.74 13.50 -14.25
C GLN A 70 8.13 12.66 -13.03
N GLY A 71 7.26 12.57 -12.01
CA GLY A 71 7.55 11.90 -10.74
C GLY A 71 6.47 10.90 -10.33
N TYR A 72 6.24 10.79 -9.02
CA TYR A 72 5.28 9.86 -8.44
C TYR A 72 4.33 10.55 -7.47
N SER A 73 3.08 10.08 -7.49
CA SER A 73 2.07 10.38 -6.47
C SER A 73 2.07 9.27 -5.45
N LEU A 74 2.14 9.62 -4.16
CA LEU A 74 2.07 8.69 -3.04
C LEU A 74 0.76 8.89 -2.27
N LEU A 75 0.16 7.79 -1.84
CA LEU A 75 -1.01 7.75 -0.95
C LEU A 75 -0.70 6.87 0.25
N LEU A 76 -0.71 7.45 1.43
CA LEU A 76 -0.51 6.77 2.71
C LEU A 76 -1.85 6.55 3.41
N LEU A 77 -2.10 5.30 3.83
CA LEU A 77 -3.26 4.86 4.60
C LEU A 77 -2.74 4.24 5.91
N SER A 78 -2.81 4.97 7.02
CA SER A 78 -2.14 4.62 8.28
C SER A 78 -3.10 4.60 9.48
N ILE A 79 -2.86 3.71 10.43
CA ILE A 79 -3.46 3.76 11.79
C ILE A 79 -2.44 4.14 12.88
N ALA A 80 -1.20 4.41 12.47
CA ALA A 80 -0.10 4.83 13.34
C ALA A 80 -0.09 6.35 13.62
N GLY A 81 -1.05 7.09 13.04
CA GLY A 81 -1.15 8.55 13.17
C GLY A 81 -0.62 9.31 11.96
N ALA A 82 -0.59 10.63 12.10
CA ALA A 82 -0.15 11.55 11.06
C ALA A 82 1.35 11.46 10.81
N VAL A 83 1.74 11.57 9.54
CA VAL A 83 3.14 11.58 9.09
C VAL A 83 3.41 12.96 8.49
N PRO A 84 4.34 13.77 9.07
CA PRO A 84 4.55 15.16 8.68
C PRO A 84 4.84 15.40 7.19
N GLU A 85 5.44 14.41 6.53
CA GLU A 85 5.82 14.45 5.12
C GLU A 85 4.62 14.31 4.16
N PHE A 86 3.44 13.98 4.69
CA PHE A 86 2.22 13.77 3.92
C PHE A 86 1.19 14.84 4.24
N GLU A 87 0.61 15.43 3.19
CA GLU A 87 -0.52 16.34 3.32
C GLU A 87 -1.78 15.53 3.67
N PRO A 88 -2.50 15.89 4.75
CA PRO A 88 -3.71 15.17 5.16
C PRO A 88 -4.80 15.27 4.09
N VAL A 89 -5.47 14.15 3.82
CA VAL A 89 -6.65 14.09 2.94
C VAL A 89 -7.90 13.88 3.77
N GLY A 90 -8.95 14.64 3.45
CA GLY A 90 -10.23 14.57 4.14
C GLY A 90 -10.14 15.07 5.58
N GLN A 91 -11.08 14.61 6.42
CA GLN A 91 -11.19 15.02 7.81
C GLN A 91 -10.96 13.83 8.75
N THR A 92 -11.95 13.51 9.58
CA THR A 92 -11.88 12.45 10.58
C THR A 92 -12.16 11.10 9.94
N TRP A 93 -11.16 10.22 9.99
CA TRP A 93 -11.26 8.85 9.50
C TRP A 93 -11.60 7.88 10.64
N LEU A 94 -12.56 7.00 10.40
CA LEU A 94 -12.75 5.77 11.17
C LEU A 94 -12.14 4.61 10.40
N THR A 95 -11.76 3.54 11.10
CA THR A 95 -11.23 2.34 10.45
C THR A 95 -12.01 1.09 10.84
N GLN A 96 -12.13 0.19 9.87
CA GLN A 96 -12.76 -1.11 10.06
C GLN A 96 -11.92 -2.20 9.39
N ASP A 97 -11.47 -3.17 10.18
CA ASP A 97 -10.65 -4.28 9.71
C ASP A 97 -11.52 -5.45 9.23
N HIS A 98 -11.16 -6.01 8.07
CA HIS A 98 -11.80 -7.14 7.42
C HIS A 98 -10.77 -8.21 7.06
N SER A 99 -11.17 -9.47 7.13
CA SER A 99 -10.33 -10.57 6.67
C SER A 99 -10.22 -10.54 5.15
N ALA A 100 -9.00 -10.68 4.63
CA ALA A 100 -8.75 -10.85 3.21
C ALA A 100 -8.18 -12.24 2.96
N PHE A 101 -8.49 -12.80 1.79
CA PHE A 101 -8.02 -14.13 1.41
C PHE A 101 -7.23 -14.03 0.11
N LEU A 102 -6.05 -14.62 0.11
CA LEU A 102 -5.27 -14.83 -1.10
C LEU A 102 -5.81 -16.07 -1.82
N TYR A 103 -5.92 -15.96 -3.14
CA TYR A 103 -6.28 -17.08 -3.97
C TYR A 103 -5.10 -18.03 -4.13
N PRO A 104 -5.33 -19.36 -4.06
CA PRO A 104 -4.27 -20.33 -4.23
C PRO A 104 -3.62 -20.19 -5.61
N GLU A 105 -2.37 -20.64 -5.76
CA GLU A 105 -1.68 -20.61 -7.07
C GLU A 105 -2.41 -21.42 -8.16
N THR A 106 -3.25 -22.38 -7.75
CA THR A 106 -4.12 -23.19 -8.63
C THR A 106 -5.38 -22.46 -9.10
N GLU A 107 -5.61 -21.23 -8.63
CA GLU A 107 -6.74 -20.40 -9.05
C GLU A 107 -6.61 -20.00 -10.53
N THR A 108 -7.66 -20.26 -11.31
CA THR A 108 -7.65 -20.06 -12.77
C THR A 108 -8.16 -18.68 -13.21
N ARG A 109 -8.71 -17.88 -12.29
CA ARG A 109 -9.16 -16.51 -12.57
C ARG A 109 -8.03 -15.56 -12.98
N PHE A 110 -6.78 -15.86 -12.64
CA PHE A 110 -5.63 -15.07 -13.03
C PHE A 110 -4.83 -15.80 -14.12
N PRO A 111 -4.44 -15.13 -15.22
CA PRO A 111 -3.63 -15.75 -16.28
C PRO A 111 -2.28 -16.28 -15.79
N ARG A 112 -1.76 -15.69 -14.71
CA ARG A 112 -0.56 -16.13 -13.99
C ARG A 112 -0.89 -16.13 -12.50
N GLY A 113 -0.58 -17.23 -11.81
CA GLY A 113 -0.70 -17.30 -10.36
C GLY A 113 0.15 -16.24 -9.67
N LEU A 114 -0.31 -15.76 -8.52
CA LEU A 114 0.45 -14.85 -7.67
C LEU A 114 1.38 -15.64 -6.77
N ARG A 115 2.66 -15.28 -6.75
CA ARG A 115 3.63 -15.86 -5.82
C ARG A 115 3.48 -15.20 -4.45
N TYR A 116 3.29 -16.01 -3.41
CA TYR A 116 3.29 -15.55 -2.02
C TYR A 116 3.65 -16.70 -1.06
N GLN A 117 4.35 -16.40 0.02
CA GLN A 117 4.63 -17.36 1.09
C GLN A 117 3.71 -17.10 2.27
N ALA A 118 2.76 -18.00 2.54
CA ALA A 118 1.94 -18.07 3.77
C ALA A 118 1.48 -16.72 4.39
N LEU A 119 1.30 -15.69 3.57
CA LEU A 119 1.03 -14.33 4.01
C LEU A 119 -0.44 -14.22 4.39
N LYS A 120 -0.71 -13.82 5.63
CA LYS A 120 -2.06 -13.49 6.06
C LYS A 120 -2.32 -12.03 5.76
N LEU A 121 -3.26 -11.79 4.87
CA LEU A 121 -3.69 -10.44 4.54
C LEU A 121 -4.99 -10.08 5.26
N GLY A 122 -5.11 -8.81 5.58
CA GLY A 122 -6.34 -8.13 5.92
C GLY A 122 -6.67 -7.06 4.90
N GLN A 123 -7.88 -6.57 5.01
CA GLN A 123 -8.31 -5.31 4.43
C GLN A 123 -8.66 -4.36 5.58
N ARG A 124 -8.44 -3.07 5.38
CA ARG A 124 -8.82 -2.02 6.32
C ARG A 124 -9.55 -0.91 5.57
N TYR A 125 -10.80 -0.69 5.92
CA TYR A 125 -11.56 0.42 5.34
C TYR A 125 -11.28 1.69 6.12
N PHE A 126 -11.14 2.79 5.39
CA PHE A 126 -11.09 4.15 5.93
C PHE A 126 -12.42 4.81 5.57
N LEU A 127 -13.22 5.03 6.62
CA LEU A 127 -14.56 5.56 6.51
C LEU A 127 -14.55 7.03 6.91
N ASP A 128 -15.25 7.85 6.15
CA ASP A 128 -15.55 9.21 6.58
C ASP A 128 -16.48 9.15 7.81
N ALA A 129 -16.07 9.79 8.91
CA ALA A 129 -16.78 9.68 10.18
C ALA A 129 -18.18 10.31 10.17
N GLN A 130 -18.47 11.23 9.24
CA GLN A 130 -19.76 11.92 9.17
C GLN A 130 -20.77 11.16 8.33
N THR A 131 -20.31 10.55 7.23
CA THR A 131 -21.16 9.90 6.23
C THR A 131 -21.16 8.38 6.33
N ALA A 132 -20.23 7.80 7.09
CA ALA A 132 -19.95 6.36 7.12
C ALA A 132 -19.59 5.76 5.75
N THR A 133 -19.20 6.61 4.80
CA THR A 133 -18.81 6.19 3.45
C THR A 133 -17.40 5.62 3.48
N VAL A 134 -17.18 4.46 2.86
CA VAL A 134 -15.82 3.93 2.63
C VAL A 134 -15.19 4.71 1.48
N HIS A 135 -14.17 5.52 1.77
CA HIS A 135 -13.42 6.25 0.74
C HIS A 135 -12.18 5.48 0.27
N PHE A 136 -11.54 4.76 1.20
CA PHE A 136 -10.36 3.98 0.88
C PHE A 136 -10.45 2.59 1.49
N ALA A 137 -9.99 1.59 0.76
CA ALA A 137 -9.74 0.26 1.26
C ALA A 137 -8.25 0.01 1.17
N ALA A 138 -7.61 -0.27 2.31
CA ALA A 138 -6.21 -0.61 2.41
C ALA A 138 -6.01 -2.13 2.52
N LEU A 139 -4.88 -2.65 2.06
CA LEU A 139 -4.37 -3.97 2.41
C LEU A 139 -3.52 -3.86 3.68
N SER A 140 -3.57 -4.89 4.53
CA SER A 140 -2.75 -4.97 5.74
C SER A 140 -2.19 -6.37 5.94
N VAL A 141 -1.08 -6.47 6.65
CA VAL A 141 -0.49 -7.75 7.06
C VAL A 141 -1.03 -8.13 8.44
N ARG A 142 -1.34 -9.42 8.65
CA ARG A 142 -1.93 -9.95 9.90
C ARG A 142 -1.08 -11.02 10.56
#